data_AF-A0A5B7EF19-F1
#
_entry.id   AF-A0A5B7EF19-F1
#
_cell.length_a   1.000
_cell.length_b   1.000
_cell.length_c   1.000
_cell.angle_alpha   90.00
_cell.angle_beta   90.00
_cell.angle_gamma   90.00
#
_symmetry.space_group_name_H-M   'P 1'
#
loop_
_entity.id
_entity.type
_entity.pdbx_description
1 polymer ?
#
loop_
_entity_poly.entity_id
_entity_poly.type
_entity_poly.pdbx_seq_one_letter_code
_entity_poly.pdbx_strand_id
1 'polypeptide(L)'
;MKIAWRGAPGILVALLPLLVICSLLAPLTAAAPDVAEGQKAWEYLATQGDTCGSISTTTTSLSVPLQVDVHVSTENVTVLMNGVQVYHVAGGARQGKSHFQPHSGVHLLVTGPRGVMMQQRFLTYQPAEHVDLAAALAAIQPHRVVVLAAVPEFSLFLGQAGAKALDSLGFRWCSRMAWGEPWVGVAVTGRGMVAEAAATLQVGLTSPKSLRLSTVTQLESRGSECSWYRESGREVHAAFCRQYEGYGDLCACRRPFTPHVRHQQARMRMKEEIPVVVVTANKPRHLYR
;
A
#
# COMPACT_ATOMS: atom_id res chain seq x y z
N MET A 1 -38.09 -61.77 -10.01
CA MET A 1 -38.82 -61.33 -8.80
C MET A 1 -37.98 -61.72 -7.58
N LYS A 2 -37.83 -60.81 -6.62
CA LYS A 2 -37.08 -60.90 -5.34
C LYS A 2 -35.54 -60.84 -5.42
N ILE A 3 -35.05 -59.65 -5.08
CA ILE A 3 -33.68 -59.34 -4.66
C ILE A 3 -33.53 -59.83 -3.21
N ALA A 4 -32.47 -60.59 -2.93
CA ALA A 4 -32.07 -61.00 -1.59
C ALA A 4 -30.66 -60.48 -1.27
N TRP A 5 -30.51 -59.99 -0.05
CA TRP A 5 -29.34 -59.33 0.52
C TRP A 5 -28.11 -60.25 0.67
N ARG A 6 -26.92 -59.71 0.39
CA ARG A 6 -25.61 -60.04 0.98
C ARG A 6 -24.87 -58.70 1.08
N GLY A 7 -24.39 -58.25 2.23
CA GLY A 7 -23.44 -58.91 3.14
C GLY A 7 -22.11 -58.17 2.99
N ALA A 8 -21.79 -57.30 3.96
CA ALA A 8 -20.57 -56.49 4.00
C ALA A 8 -19.29 -57.35 3.99
N PRO A 9 -18.14 -56.76 3.60
CA PRO A 9 -17.10 -56.61 4.62
C PRO A 9 -16.23 -55.34 4.47
N GLY A 10 -15.58 -54.96 5.58
CA GLY A 10 -14.25 -54.35 5.54
C GLY A 10 -14.17 -52.83 5.71
N ILE A 11 -14.22 -52.35 6.95
CA ILE A 11 -13.78 -51.00 7.31
C ILE A 11 -12.25 -50.99 7.27
N LEU A 12 -11.67 -50.32 6.27
CA LEU A 12 -10.27 -49.93 6.25
C LEU A 12 -10.17 -48.56 6.96
N VAL A 13 -9.62 -48.54 8.18
CA VAL A 13 -9.27 -47.30 8.88
C VAL A 13 -8.02 -46.73 8.21
N ALA A 14 -8.20 -45.81 7.28
CA ALA A 14 -7.11 -44.99 6.77
C ALA A 14 -6.80 -43.88 7.78
N LEU A 15 -5.63 -43.96 8.40
CA LEU A 15 -5.02 -42.89 9.18
C LEU A 15 -4.78 -41.68 8.27
N LEU A 16 -5.63 -40.66 8.38
CA LEU A 16 -5.37 -39.32 7.86
C LEU A 16 -4.19 -38.70 8.62
N PRO A 17 -3.19 -38.13 7.95
CA PRO A 17 -2.18 -37.36 8.65
C PRO A 17 -2.84 -36.07 9.18
N LEU A 18 -2.64 -35.82 10.47
CA LEU A 18 -3.01 -34.57 11.13
C LEU A 18 -2.48 -33.39 10.31
N LEU A 19 -3.41 -32.59 9.80
CA LEU A 19 -3.15 -31.22 9.35
C LEU A 19 -2.53 -30.46 10.51
N VAL A 20 -1.24 -30.17 10.41
CA VAL A 20 -0.57 -29.19 11.26
C VAL A 20 -1.18 -27.83 10.92
N ILE A 21 -2.10 -27.37 11.76
CA ILE A 21 -2.64 -26.01 11.70
C ILE A 21 -1.47 -25.08 11.99
N CYS A 22 -0.97 -24.40 10.95
CA CYS A 22 0.04 -23.36 11.07
C CYS A 22 -0.59 -22.14 11.77
N SER A 23 -0.62 -22.20 13.10
CA SER A 23 -1.08 -21.11 13.97
C SER A 23 0.10 -20.20 14.29
N LEU A 24 0.50 -19.38 13.32
CA LEU A 24 1.31 -18.17 13.57
C LEU A 24 0.48 -16.97 13.11
N LEU A 25 -0.64 -16.73 13.79
CA LEU A 25 -1.36 -15.46 13.74
C LEU A 25 -0.40 -14.40 14.28
N ALA A 26 0.19 -13.60 13.39
CA ALA A 26 0.87 -12.38 13.80
C ALA A 26 -0.16 -11.47 14.49
N PRO A 27 0.14 -10.88 15.66
CA PRO A 27 -0.83 -10.09 16.40
C PRO A 27 -1.17 -8.82 15.60
N LEU A 28 -2.41 -8.72 15.14
CA LEU A 28 -3.00 -7.46 14.72
C LEU A 28 -3.35 -6.69 15.98
N THR A 29 -2.73 -5.53 16.20
CA THR A 29 -3.15 -4.63 17.28
C THR A 29 -3.54 -3.30 16.68
N ALA A 30 -4.71 -2.85 17.07
CA ALA A 30 -5.33 -1.69 16.50
C ALA A 30 -6.05 -0.98 17.64
N ALA A 31 -5.65 0.26 17.91
CA ALA A 31 -6.10 1.02 19.08
C ALA A 31 -6.40 2.48 18.72
N ALA A 32 -7.40 3.04 19.37
CA ALA A 32 -7.60 4.48 19.41
C ALA A 32 -6.72 5.09 20.53
N PRO A 33 -6.43 6.41 20.52
CA PRO A 33 -5.78 7.06 21.66
C PRO A 33 -6.61 6.97 22.94
N ASP A 34 -5.94 7.06 24.10
CA ASP A 34 -6.57 7.08 25.42
C ASP A 34 -7.57 8.25 25.55
N VAL A 35 -8.85 7.90 25.70
CA VAL A 35 -9.91 8.84 26.10
C VAL A 35 -10.40 8.38 27.48
N ALA A 36 -10.52 9.33 28.41
CA ALA A 36 -10.98 9.10 29.77
C ALA A 36 -12.24 8.22 29.81
N GLU A 37 -12.22 7.20 30.67
CA GLU A 37 -13.31 6.25 30.89
C GLU A 37 -14.60 7.00 31.25
N GLY A 38 -15.56 7.03 30.32
CA GLY A 38 -16.85 7.70 30.53
C GLY A 38 -17.62 8.09 29.26
N GLN A 39 -16.96 8.17 28.09
CA GLN A 39 -17.61 8.48 26.79
C GLN A 39 -16.91 7.77 25.61
N LYS A 40 -16.88 6.43 25.58
CA LYS A 40 -16.42 5.71 24.38
C LYS A 40 -17.59 5.56 23.40
N ALA A 41 -17.43 6.12 22.21
CA ALA A 41 -18.51 6.58 21.32
C ALA A 41 -18.26 6.25 19.82
N TRP A 42 -17.46 5.21 19.56
CA TRP A 42 -17.00 4.83 18.22
C TRP A 42 -16.71 3.32 18.19
N GLU A 43 -16.75 2.73 17.00
CA GLU A 43 -16.39 1.32 16.78
C GLU A 43 -15.02 1.25 16.09
N TYR A 44 -14.21 0.31 16.56
CA TYR A 44 -12.91 0.04 15.97
C TYR A 44 -13.03 -1.19 15.09
N LEU A 45 -12.82 -0.99 13.80
CA LEU A 45 -12.80 -2.08 12.84
C LEU A 45 -11.33 -2.36 12.52
N ALA A 46 -10.89 -3.59 12.77
CA ALA A 46 -9.57 -4.08 12.39
C ALA A 46 -9.72 -5.44 11.73
N THR A 47 -9.19 -5.60 10.52
CA THR A 47 -9.16 -6.89 9.84
C THR A 47 -7.76 -7.20 9.35
N GLN A 48 -7.40 -8.48 9.43
CA GLN A 48 -6.19 -9.02 8.83
C GLN A 48 -6.59 -9.74 7.55
N GLY A 49 -5.76 -9.64 6.51
CA GLY A 49 -5.97 -10.43 5.29
C GLY A 49 -5.62 -11.90 5.51
N ASP A 50 -6.39 -12.79 4.87
CA ASP A 50 -6.08 -14.22 4.83
C ASP A 50 -4.80 -14.44 4.03
N THR A 51 -3.70 -14.77 4.70
CA THR A 51 -2.43 -15.10 4.02
C THR A 51 -2.34 -16.58 3.61
N CYS A 52 -3.40 -17.36 3.82
CA CYS A 52 -3.47 -18.77 3.40
C CYS A 52 -3.86 -18.90 1.93
N GLY A 53 -2.88 -18.81 1.03
CA GLY A 53 -3.14 -18.93 -0.39
C GLY A 53 -1.92 -18.97 -1.30
N SER A 54 -0.94 -19.85 -1.02
CA SER A 54 -0.14 -20.43 -2.10
C SER A 54 0.40 -21.79 -1.68
N ILE A 55 0.02 -22.82 -2.43
CA ILE A 55 0.72 -24.11 -2.45
C ILE A 55 2.13 -23.79 -2.94
N SER A 56 3.08 -23.64 -2.03
CA SER A 56 4.49 -23.49 -2.35
C SER A 56 5.12 -24.87 -2.47
N THR A 57 5.33 -25.30 -3.71
CA THR A 57 6.48 -26.12 -4.06
C THR A 57 7.72 -25.48 -3.44
N THR A 58 8.45 -26.27 -2.66
CA THR A 58 9.70 -25.97 -1.93
C THR A 58 10.66 -25.09 -2.73
N THR A 59 10.49 -23.77 -2.62
CA THR A 59 11.53 -22.79 -2.96
C THR A 59 11.66 -21.90 -1.74
N THR A 60 12.79 -22.02 -1.06
CA THR A 60 13.12 -21.28 0.16
C THR A 60 13.21 -19.77 -0.15
N SER A 61 12.08 -19.06 -0.08
CA SER A 61 12.06 -17.60 -0.17
C SER A 61 12.58 -17.03 1.15
N LEU A 62 13.71 -16.33 1.11
CA LEU A 62 14.22 -15.53 2.24
C LEU A 62 13.32 -14.29 2.39
N SER A 63 12.18 -14.43 3.04
CA SER A 63 11.34 -13.29 3.42
C SER A 63 11.78 -12.76 4.79
N VAL A 64 11.94 -11.45 4.90
CA VAL A 64 12.32 -10.79 6.16
C VAL A 64 11.05 -10.23 6.81
N PRO A 65 10.75 -10.56 8.08
CA PRO A 65 9.62 -9.96 8.77
C PRO A 65 9.82 -8.44 8.89
N LEU A 66 8.75 -7.70 8.62
CA LEU A 66 8.70 -6.25 8.70
C LEU A 66 7.52 -5.87 9.60
N GLN A 67 7.82 -5.32 10.77
CA GLN A 67 6.83 -4.68 11.62
C GLN A 67 6.51 -3.29 11.05
N VAL A 68 5.22 -3.01 10.90
CA VAL A 68 4.71 -1.73 10.40
C VAL A 68 3.76 -1.16 11.43
N ASP A 69 4.10 0.00 11.97
CA ASP A 69 3.25 0.76 12.89
C ASP A 69 2.84 2.07 12.23
N VAL A 70 1.54 2.31 12.16
CA VAL A 70 0.97 3.50 11.53
C VAL A 70 0.13 4.23 12.56
N HIS A 71 0.38 5.52 12.72
CA HIS A 71 -0.45 6.41 13.51
C HIS A 71 -0.95 7.53 12.60
N VAL A 72 -2.27 7.69 12.56
CA VAL A 72 -2.92 8.82 11.88
C VAL A 72 -3.77 9.56 12.88
N SER A 73 -3.78 10.88 12.78
CA SER A 73 -4.64 11.75 13.58
C SER A 73 -4.98 13.03 12.83
N THR A 74 -5.88 13.84 13.41
CA THR A 74 -6.12 15.21 12.95
C THR A 74 -4.88 16.11 13.06
N GLU A 75 -3.82 15.67 13.74
CA GLU A 75 -2.64 16.49 14.03
C GLU A 75 -1.36 15.97 13.37
N ASN A 76 -1.28 14.71 12.97
CA ASN A 76 -0.10 14.16 12.32
C ASN A 76 -0.36 12.80 11.66
N VAL A 77 0.58 12.41 10.81
CA VAL A 77 0.72 11.05 10.28
C VAL A 77 2.13 10.57 10.57
N THR A 78 2.27 9.42 11.20
CA THR A 78 3.57 8.80 11.51
C THR A 78 3.57 7.34 11.06
N VAL A 79 4.63 6.91 10.39
CA VAL A 79 4.87 5.50 10.03
C VAL A 79 6.23 5.06 10.55
N LEU A 80 6.23 3.95 11.29
CA LEU A 80 7.42 3.29 11.77
C LEU A 80 7.56 1.93 11.11
N MET A 81 8.80 1.57 10.78
CA MET A 81 9.17 0.27 10.24
C MET A 81 10.24 -0.34 11.15
N ASN A 82 9.95 -1.47 11.78
CA ASN A 82 10.80 -2.09 12.80
C ASN A 82 11.21 -1.09 13.91
N GLY A 83 10.27 -0.26 14.36
CA GLY A 83 10.49 0.78 15.38
C GLY A 83 11.23 2.04 14.89
N VAL A 84 11.68 2.10 13.63
CA VAL A 84 12.33 3.29 13.05
C VAL A 84 11.30 4.16 12.36
N GLN A 85 11.20 5.45 12.74
CA GLN A 85 10.33 6.40 12.05
C GLN A 85 10.83 6.67 10.63
N VAL A 86 10.06 6.23 9.64
CA VAL A 86 10.40 6.42 8.21
C VAL A 86 9.57 7.51 7.53
N TYR A 87 8.49 7.95 8.19
CA TYR A 87 7.63 9.01 7.69
C TYR A 87 6.97 9.75 8.84
N HIS A 88 6.95 11.07 8.75
CA HIS A 88 6.25 11.93 9.67
C HIS A 88 5.81 13.20 8.95
N VAL A 89 4.52 13.53 9.07
CA VAL A 89 3.97 14.80 8.63
C VAL A 89 3.17 15.37 9.77
N ALA A 90 3.59 16.53 10.26
CA ALA A 90 2.80 17.29 11.23
C ALA A 90 1.67 18.04 10.50
N GLY A 91 0.52 18.05 11.14
CA GLY A 91 -0.52 19.03 10.90
C GLY A 91 -0.01 20.39 11.36
N GLY A 92 -0.13 21.36 10.47
CA GLY A 92 0.19 22.74 10.78
C GLY A 92 -0.80 23.22 11.81
N ALA A 93 -0.28 23.97 12.79
CA ALA A 93 -1.13 24.78 13.64
C ALA A 93 -2.12 25.56 12.77
N ARG A 94 -3.38 25.67 13.21
CA ARG A 94 -4.39 26.56 12.63
C ARG A 94 -3.83 28.00 12.62
N GLN A 95 -3.09 28.38 11.58
CA GLN A 95 -2.62 29.74 11.39
C GLN A 95 -3.78 30.53 10.77
N GLY A 96 -4.61 31.09 11.65
CA GLY A 96 -5.70 31.99 11.28
C GLY A 96 -6.96 31.31 10.72
N LYS A 97 -7.87 32.12 10.18
CA LYS A 97 -9.16 31.70 9.58
C LYS A 97 -9.03 30.88 8.28
N SER A 98 -7.85 30.38 7.97
CA SER A 98 -7.60 29.56 6.79
C SER A 98 -7.80 28.09 7.14
N HIS A 99 -8.73 27.42 6.46
CA HIS A 99 -9.01 25.98 6.58
C HIS A 99 -7.89 25.08 6.04
N PHE A 100 -6.66 25.60 5.89
CA PHE A 100 -5.55 24.81 5.36
C PHE A 100 -5.03 23.85 6.43
N GLN A 101 -5.50 22.61 6.38
CA GLN A 101 -4.86 21.49 7.06
C GLN A 101 -3.73 20.99 6.15
N PRO A 102 -2.46 21.25 6.50
CA PRO A 102 -1.36 20.97 5.59
C PRO A 102 -1.03 19.48 5.45
N HIS A 103 -1.77 18.57 6.09
CA HIS A 103 -1.58 17.12 6.05
C HIS A 103 -2.85 16.32 5.71
N SER A 104 -3.87 16.93 5.12
CA SER A 104 -5.10 16.20 4.73
C SER A 104 -4.91 15.26 3.54
N GLY A 105 -5.87 14.33 3.40
CA GLY A 105 -5.96 13.39 2.28
C GLY A 105 -5.36 12.03 2.60
N VAL A 106 -4.92 11.33 1.55
CA VAL A 106 -4.32 9.99 1.63
C VAL A 106 -2.81 10.08 1.48
N HIS A 107 -2.08 9.58 2.47
CA HIS A 107 -0.64 9.42 2.44
C HIS A 107 -0.31 8.01 1.96
N LEU A 108 0.55 7.91 0.95
CA LEU A 108 1.03 6.66 0.35
C LEU A 108 2.54 6.54 0.58
N LEU A 109 2.94 5.45 1.22
CA LEU A 109 4.32 5.02 1.32
C LEU A 109 4.48 3.67 0.65
N VAL A 110 5.58 3.49 -0.06
CA VAL A 110 5.94 2.21 -0.68
C VAL A 110 7.32 1.82 -0.21
N THR A 111 7.43 0.59 0.29
CA THR A 111 8.68 0.01 0.79
C THR A 111 9.06 -1.22 -0.01
N GLY A 112 10.36 -1.33 -0.27
CA GLY A 112 10.99 -2.51 -0.86
C GLY A 112 12.20 -2.96 -0.04
N PRO A 113 13.01 -3.89 -0.58
CA PRO A 113 14.15 -4.49 0.13
C PRO A 113 15.20 -3.50 0.65
N ARG A 114 15.29 -2.31 0.04
CA ARG A 114 16.26 -1.25 0.37
C ARG A 114 15.69 -0.14 1.27
N GLY A 115 14.46 -0.30 1.75
CA GLY A 115 13.76 0.71 2.54
C GLY A 115 12.64 1.40 1.76
N VAL A 116 12.33 2.64 2.14
CA VAL A 116 11.27 3.43 1.51
C VAL A 116 11.69 3.86 0.10
N MET A 117 10.88 3.50 -0.89
CA MET A 117 11.13 3.77 -2.31
C MET A 117 10.26 4.91 -2.86
N MET A 118 9.13 5.18 -2.20
CA MET A 118 8.20 6.24 -2.60
C MET A 118 7.44 6.76 -1.38
N GLN A 119 7.27 8.08 -1.36
CA GLN A 119 6.38 8.78 -0.44
C GLN A 119 5.59 9.81 -1.24
N GLN A 120 4.27 9.80 -1.12
CA GLN A 120 3.42 10.77 -1.78
C GLN A 120 2.17 11.03 -0.96
N ARG A 121 1.64 12.24 -1.07
CA ARG A 121 0.34 12.59 -0.53
C ARG A 121 -0.59 12.95 -1.68
N PHE A 122 -1.82 12.47 -1.58
CA PHE A 122 -2.92 12.78 -2.48
C PHE A 122 -3.95 13.57 -1.70
N LEU A 123 -4.24 14.78 -2.16
CA LEU A 123 -5.17 15.67 -1.47
C LEU A 123 -6.59 15.28 -1.85
N THR A 124 -7.05 14.09 -1.45
CA THR A 124 -8.35 13.53 -1.86
C THR A 124 -9.58 14.27 -1.32
N TYR A 125 -9.37 15.40 -0.63
CA TYR A 125 -10.39 16.43 -0.40
C TYR A 125 -10.52 17.41 -1.58
N GLN A 126 -9.69 17.29 -2.61
CA GLN A 126 -9.75 18.03 -3.86
C GLN A 126 -10.29 17.13 -4.98
N PRO A 127 -11.06 17.68 -5.93
CA PRO A 127 -11.49 16.95 -7.11
C PRO A 127 -10.31 16.36 -7.89
N ALA A 128 -10.53 15.21 -8.53
CA ALA A 128 -9.58 14.48 -9.41
C ALA A 128 -8.31 13.89 -8.76
N GLU A 129 -7.90 14.28 -7.56
CA GLU A 129 -6.74 13.69 -6.86
C GLU A 129 -6.84 12.16 -6.67
N HIS A 130 -8.06 11.63 -6.60
CA HIS A 130 -8.30 10.19 -6.56
C HIS A 130 -7.86 9.45 -7.83
N VAL A 131 -7.78 10.13 -8.99
CA VAL A 131 -7.29 9.55 -10.26
C VAL A 131 -5.77 9.41 -10.20
N ASP A 132 -5.08 10.41 -9.66
CA ASP A 132 -3.64 10.36 -9.48
C ASP A 132 -3.23 9.33 -8.44
N LEU A 133 -4.03 9.15 -7.37
CA LEU A 133 -3.85 8.05 -6.43
C LEU A 133 -3.96 6.70 -7.15
N ALA A 134 -4.99 6.51 -7.98
CA ALA A 134 -5.18 5.27 -8.72
C ALA A 134 -4.02 5.00 -9.70
N ALA A 135 -3.57 6.02 -10.44
CA ALA A 135 -2.43 5.92 -11.34
C ALA A 135 -1.13 5.59 -10.60
N ALA A 136 -0.91 6.21 -9.44
CA ALA A 136 0.25 5.94 -8.61
C ALA A 136 0.25 4.51 -8.07
N LEU A 137 -0.88 3.99 -7.59
CA LEU A 137 -1.00 2.61 -7.13
C LEU A 137 -0.77 1.61 -8.26
N ALA A 138 -1.31 1.87 -9.44
CA ALA A 138 -1.12 1.03 -10.62
C ALA A 138 0.34 1.01 -11.13
N ALA A 139 1.10 2.08 -10.87
CA ALA A 139 2.50 2.18 -11.24
C ALA A 139 3.43 1.35 -10.35
N ILE A 140 2.98 0.91 -9.17
CA ILE A 140 3.81 0.19 -8.19
C ILE A 140 4.11 -1.22 -8.69
N GLN A 141 5.40 -1.57 -8.74
CA GLN A 141 5.83 -2.94 -9.03
C GLN A 141 5.24 -3.98 -8.06
N PRO A 142 5.07 -5.25 -8.48
CA PRO A 142 4.67 -6.34 -7.60
C PRO A 142 5.62 -6.53 -6.40
N HIS A 143 5.12 -7.20 -5.35
CA HIS A 143 5.87 -7.54 -4.13
C HIS A 143 6.43 -6.33 -3.37
N ARG A 144 5.74 -5.19 -3.43
CA ARG A 144 6.04 -4.00 -2.62
C ARG A 144 5.04 -3.89 -1.49
N VAL A 145 5.53 -3.50 -0.32
CA VAL A 145 4.68 -3.17 0.82
C VAL A 145 4.15 -1.76 0.59
N VAL A 146 2.83 -1.64 0.58
CA VAL A 146 2.09 -0.39 0.41
C VAL A 146 1.44 -0.05 1.75
N VAL A 147 1.76 1.13 2.27
CA VAL A 147 1.14 1.69 3.48
C VAL A 147 0.36 2.93 3.07
N LEU A 148 -0.93 2.93 3.41
CA LEU A 148 -1.84 4.03 3.20
C LEU A 148 -2.34 4.53 4.55
N ALA A 149 -2.20 5.82 4.79
CA ALA A 149 -2.70 6.48 5.99
C ALA A 149 -3.59 7.66 5.56
N ALA A 150 -4.86 7.60 5.89
CA ALA A 150 -5.84 8.58 5.47
C ALA A 150 -6.35 9.38 6.68
N VAL A 151 -6.10 10.69 6.62
CA VAL A 151 -6.47 11.64 7.67
C VAL A 151 -7.99 11.83 7.67
N PRO A 152 -8.62 12.07 8.84
CA PRO A 152 -10.03 12.47 8.89
C PRO A 152 -10.27 13.60 7.87
N GLU A 153 -11.23 13.43 6.96
CA GLU A 153 -11.56 14.28 5.77
C GLU A 153 -11.15 13.70 4.39
N PHE A 154 -10.36 12.63 4.32
CA PHE A 154 -9.89 12.08 3.03
C PHE A 154 -10.99 11.62 2.06
N SER A 155 -12.18 11.29 2.56
CA SER A 155 -13.26 10.65 1.80
C SER A 155 -14.06 11.62 0.92
N LEU A 156 -13.91 12.94 1.10
CA LEU A 156 -14.78 13.95 0.47
C LEU A 156 -14.84 13.86 -1.07
N PHE A 157 -13.71 13.66 -1.75
CA PHE A 157 -13.64 13.46 -3.20
C PHE A 157 -12.91 12.16 -3.56
N LEU A 158 -13.00 11.12 -2.71
CA LEU A 158 -12.51 9.80 -3.08
C LEU A 158 -13.47 9.14 -4.09
N GLY A 159 -13.30 9.49 -5.36
CA GLY A 159 -14.14 8.98 -6.45
C GLY A 159 -13.87 7.51 -6.80
N GLN A 160 -14.69 6.99 -7.71
CA GLN A 160 -14.71 5.56 -8.08
C GLN A 160 -13.35 5.02 -8.53
N ALA A 161 -12.53 5.81 -9.22
CA ALA A 161 -11.21 5.36 -9.68
C ALA A 161 -10.26 5.08 -8.50
N GLY A 162 -10.25 5.96 -7.49
CA GLY A 162 -9.46 5.78 -6.28
C GLY A 162 -9.99 4.62 -5.44
N ALA A 163 -11.32 4.55 -5.23
CA ALA A 163 -11.96 3.44 -4.52
C ALA A 163 -11.64 2.09 -5.17
N LYS A 164 -11.80 1.94 -6.49
CA LYS A 164 -11.47 0.70 -7.21
C LYS A 164 -10.00 0.33 -7.10
N ALA A 165 -9.10 1.31 -7.12
CA ALA A 165 -7.67 1.04 -6.95
C ALA A 165 -7.37 0.49 -5.55
N LEU A 166 -8.00 1.05 -4.51
CA LEU A 166 -7.88 0.55 -3.14
C LEU A 166 -8.54 -0.83 -2.97
N ASP A 167 -9.72 -1.04 -3.55
CA ASP A 167 -10.41 -2.34 -3.57
C ASP A 167 -9.54 -3.42 -4.26
N SER A 168 -8.80 -3.07 -5.31
CA SER A 168 -7.90 -3.99 -6.01
C SER A 168 -6.71 -4.46 -5.16
N LEU A 169 -6.38 -3.71 -4.11
CA LEU A 169 -5.42 -4.12 -3.08
C LEU A 169 -6.07 -4.98 -1.98
N GLY A 170 -7.39 -5.17 -2.02
CA GLY A 170 -8.15 -6.02 -1.09
C GLY A 170 -8.77 -5.27 0.09
N PHE A 171 -8.67 -3.95 0.14
CA PHE A 171 -9.30 -3.13 1.18
C PHE A 171 -10.83 -3.14 1.05
N ARG A 172 -11.54 -3.13 2.17
CA ARG A 172 -12.98 -3.32 2.24
C ARG A 172 -13.73 -2.11 2.75
N TRP A 173 -13.08 -1.26 3.56
CA TRP A 173 -13.76 -0.20 4.29
C TRP A 173 -13.52 1.18 3.71
N CYS A 174 -12.43 1.42 2.97
CA CYS A 174 -12.09 2.77 2.51
C CYS A 174 -13.23 3.49 1.75
N SER A 175 -14.02 2.75 0.96
CA SER A 175 -15.15 3.26 0.16
C SER A 175 -16.43 3.47 0.97
N ARG A 176 -16.44 3.03 2.23
CA ARG A 176 -17.56 3.12 3.18
C ARG A 176 -17.31 4.14 4.28
N MET A 177 -16.11 4.73 4.32
CA MET A 177 -15.74 5.69 5.35
C MET A 177 -16.53 6.99 5.20
N ALA A 178 -17.07 7.47 6.31
CA ALA A 178 -17.70 8.77 6.40
C ALA A 178 -16.67 9.88 6.51
N TRP A 179 -17.13 11.11 6.30
CA TRP A 179 -16.30 12.29 6.55
C TRP A 179 -15.94 12.39 8.04
N GLY A 180 -14.68 12.72 8.35
CA GLY A 180 -14.17 12.81 9.71
C GLY A 180 -13.68 11.49 10.32
N GLU A 181 -13.70 10.39 9.56
CA GLU A 181 -13.19 9.10 10.03
C GLU A 181 -11.77 8.84 9.48
N PRO A 182 -10.79 8.48 10.34
CA PRO A 182 -9.47 8.06 9.89
C PRO A 182 -9.48 6.61 9.41
N TRP A 183 -8.60 6.32 8.45
CA TRP A 183 -8.44 4.98 7.87
C TRP A 183 -6.97 4.66 7.64
N VAL A 184 -6.57 3.40 7.87
CA VAL A 184 -5.22 2.90 7.56
C VAL A 184 -5.33 1.57 6.84
N GLY A 185 -4.57 1.42 5.76
CA GLY A 185 -4.43 0.17 5.03
C GLY A 185 -2.97 -0.21 4.82
N VAL A 186 -2.64 -1.48 5.03
CA VAL A 186 -1.36 -2.09 4.67
C VAL A 186 -1.61 -3.24 3.71
N ALA A 187 -0.96 -3.24 2.56
CA ALA A 187 -1.08 -4.27 1.53
C ALA A 187 0.29 -4.65 0.94
N VAL A 188 0.33 -5.77 0.24
CA VAL A 188 1.47 -6.16 -0.61
C VAL A 188 0.98 -6.26 -2.05
N THR A 189 1.58 -5.50 -2.97
CA THR A 189 1.18 -5.52 -4.39
C THR A 189 1.33 -6.92 -4.98
N GLY A 190 0.29 -7.40 -5.67
CA GLY A 190 0.23 -8.76 -6.22
C GLY A 190 -0.18 -9.85 -5.21
N ARG A 191 -0.22 -9.56 -3.91
CA ARG A 191 -0.69 -10.49 -2.86
C ARG A 191 -2.01 -10.05 -2.21
N GLY A 192 -2.21 -8.75 -2.08
CA GLY A 192 -3.41 -8.15 -1.49
C GLY A 192 -3.19 -7.61 -0.08
N MET A 193 -4.30 -7.38 0.62
CA MET A 193 -4.35 -6.73 1.91
C MET A 193 -3.63 -7.56 2.98
N VAL A 194 -2.82 -6.89 3.79
CA VAL A 194 -2.22 -7.45 5.01
C VAL A 194 -3.08 -7.10 6.21
N ALA A 195 -3.41 -5.82 6.35
CA ALA A 195 -4.22 -5.31 7.44
C ALA A 195 -4.97 -4.05 7.01
N GLU A 196 -6.14 -3.85 7.59
CA GLU A 196 -6.95 -2.64 7.42
C GLU A 196 -7.53 -2.27 8.78
N ALA A 197 -7.52 -0.98 9.09
CA ALA A 197 -8.12 -0.43 10.29
C ALA A 197 -8.89 0.85 9.99
N ALA A 198 -10.01 1.03 10.69
CA ALA A 198 -10.85 2.20 10.61
C ALA A 198 -11.38 2.54 12.01
N ALA A 199 -11.50 3.83 12.31
CA ALA A 199 -12.29 4.28 13.45
C ALA A 199 -13.54 4.96 12.91
N THR A 200 -14.71 4.37 13.17
CA THR A 200 -15.98 4.85 12.61
C THR A 200 -16.80 5.60 13.65
N LEU A 201 -17.52 6.61 13.17
CA LEU A 201 -18.41 7.46 13.95
C LEU A 201 -19.70 6.70 14.29
N GLN A 202 -20.13 6.80 15.55
CA GLN A 202 -21.52 6.50 15.90
C GLN A 202 -22.38 7.78 15.80
N VAL A 203 -23.59 7.63 15.25
CA VAL A 203 -24.52 8.74 15.01
C VAL A 203 -24.78 9.52 16.31
N GLY A 204 -24.57 10.84 16.27
CA GLY A 204 -24.82 11.74 17.40
C GLY A 204 -23.61 12.00 18.32
N LEU A 205 -22.43 11.47 18.00
CA LEU A 205 -21.23 11.57 18.83
C LEU A 205 -20.06 12.29 18.12
N THR A 206 -18.94 12.48 18.82
CA THR A 206 -17.77 13.16 18.27
C THR A 206 -16.95 12.25 17.36
N SER A 207 -16.48 12.80 16.23
CA SER A 207 -15.66 12.04 15.28
C SER A 207 -14.34 11.56 15.91
N PRO A 208 -13.90 10.34 15.59
CA PRO A 208 -12.62 9.82 16.05
C PRO A 208 -11.48 10.67 15.50
N LYS A 209 -10.61 11.15 16.40
CA LYS A 209 -9.52 12.06 16.05
C LYS A 209 -8.22 11.35 15.68
N SER A 210 -8.12 10.05 15.95
CA SER A 210 -6.89 9.30 15.72
C SER A 210 -7.11 7.79 15.67
N LEU A 211 -6.19 7.11 14.97
CA LEU A 211 -6.18 5.68 14.72
C LEU A 211 -4.72 5.19 14.73
N ARG A 212 -4.45 4.09 15.44
CA ARG A 212 -3.16 3.38 15.41
C ARG A 212 -3.34 1.95 14.93
N LEU A 213 -2.56 1.53 13.94
CA LEU A 213 -2.50 0.16 13.44
C LEU A 213 -1.07 -0.36 13.57
N SER A 214 -0.90 -1.53 14.16
CA SER A 214 0.35 -2.29 14.19
C SER A 214 0.13 -3.67 13.56
N THR A 215 0.98 -4.01 12.60
CA THR A 215 0.92 -5.30 11.91
C THR A 215 2.33 -5.76 11.51
N VAL A 216 2.48 -7.06 11.28
CA VAL A 216 3.69 -7.64 10.70
C VAL A 216 3.39 -8.13 9.30
N THR A 217 4.28 -7.81 8.35
CA THR A 217 4.25 -8.36 7.00
C THR A 217 5.61 -8.96 6.65
N GLN A 218 5.73 -9.51 5.44
CA GLN A 218 6.94 -10.12 4.94
C GLN A 218 7.47 -9.29 3.77
N LEU A 219 8.73 -8.86 3.87
CA LEU A 219 9.44 -8.19 2.80
C LEU A 219 10.19 -9.23 1.97
N GLU A 220 9.83 -9.35 0.69
CA GLU A 220 10.46 -10.31 -0.20
C GLU A 220 11.82 -9.80 -0.70
N SER A 221 12.90 -10.43 -0.23
CA SER A 221 14.27 -10.06 -0.60
C SER A 221 14.76 -10.70 -1.92
N ARG A 222 14.08 -11.74 -2.42
CA ARG A 222 14.45 -12.47 -3.65
C ARG A 222 13.23 -12.69 -4.54
N GLY A 223 13.41 -12.52 -5.86
CA GLY A 223 12.36 -12.75 -6.85
C GLY A 223 11.43 -11.55 -7.12
N SER A 224 11.54 -10.49 -6.32
CA SER A 224 10.80 -9.22 -6.49
C SER A 224 11.38 -8.29 -7.57
N GLU A 225 12.45 -8.70 -8.24
CA GLU A 225 13.09 -7.97 -9.34
C GLU A 225 12.55 -8.43 -10.70
N CYS A 226 12.40 -7.49 -11.62
CA CYS A 226 12.02 -7.81 -12.99
C CYS A 226 13.16 -8.59 -13.70
N SER A 227 12.80 -9.48 -14.62
CA SER A 227 13.78 -10.29 -15.37
C SER A 227 14.82 -9.44 -16.10
N TRP A 228 14.41 -8.27 -16.60
CA TRP A 228 15.28 -7.35 -17.35
C TRP A 228 16.33 -6.65 -16.48
N TYR A 229 16.24 -6.71 -15.15
CA TYR A 229 17.21 -6.07 -14.25
C TYR A 229 18.63 -6.64 -14.35
N ARG A 230 18.78 -7.81 -14.98
CA ARG A 230 20.05 -8.52 -15.20
C ARG A 230 20.52 -8.48 -16.65
N GLU A 231 19.76 -7.85 -17.54
CA GLU A 231 20.15 -7.67 -18.94
C GLU A 231 21.30 -6.66 -19.02
N SER A 232 22.27 -6.94 -19.90
CA SER A 232 23.38 -6.03 -20.15
C SER A 232 22.90 -4.72 -20.79
N GLY A 233 23.51 -3.61 -20.38
CA GLY A 233 23.14 -2.27 -20.86
C GLY A 233 21.90 -1.67 -20.18
N ARG A 234 21.34 -2.35 -19.17
CA ARG A 234 20.22 -1.85 -18.35
C ARG A 234 20.57 -1.62 -16.89
N GLU A 235 21.84 -1.66 -16.53
CA GLU A 235 22.32 -1.64 -15.14
C GLU A 235 21.89 -0.35 -14.43
N VAL A 236 22.00 0.81 -15.11
CA VAL A 236 21.57 2.11 -14.58
C VAL A 236 20.05 2.17 -14.39
N HIS A 237 19.30 1.67 -15.37
CA HIS A 237 17.84 1.63 -15.31
C HIS A 237 17.35 0.72 -14.17
N ALA A 238 17.95 -0.47 -14.05
CA ALA A 238 17.68 -1.40 -12.96
C ALA A 238 18.08 -0.81 -11.60
N ALA A 239 19.21 -0.12 -11.50
CA ALA A 239 19.64 0.56 -10.28
C ALA A 239 18.63 1.63 -9.85
N PHE A 240 18.11 2.42 -10.79
CA PHE A 240 17.06 3.41 -10.53
C PHE A 240 15.78 2.75 -9.98
N CYS A 241 15.27 1.72 -10.67
CA CYS A 241 14.02 1.05 -10.28
C CYS A 241 14.15 0.12 -9.05
N ARG A 242 15.38 -0.15 -8.58
CA ARG A 242 15.64 -0.74 -7.25
C ARG A 242 15.56 0.26 -6.12
N GLN A 243 15.75 1.55 -6.42
CA GLN A 243 15.81 2.61 -5.43
C GLN A 243 14.50 3.39 -5.35
N TYR A 244 13.83 3.61 -6.47
CA TYR A 244 12.67 4.48 -6.60
C TYR A 244 11.47 3.75 -7.15
N GLU A 245 10.27 4.18 -6.72
CA GLU A 245 9.01 3.62 -7.19
C GLU A 245 8.01 4.73 -7.61
N GLY A 246 6.98 4.34 -8.37
CA GLY A 246 5.96 5.24 -8.89
C GLY A 246 6.36 5.98 -10.17
N TYR A 247 7.26 5.39 -10.97
CA TYR A 247 7.64 5.86 -12.31
C TYR A 247 6.97 5.07 -13.45
N GLY A 248 6.00 4.22 -13.10
CA GLY A 248 5.10 3.58 -14.05
C GLY A 248 5.81 2.70 -15.07
N ASP A 249 5.63 3.03 -16.34
CA ASP A 249 6.15 2.26 -17.47
C ASP A 249 7.67 2.18 -17.49
N LEU A 250 8.40 3.14 -16.91
CA LEU A 250 9.84 3.07 -16.73
C LEU A 250 10.24 1.76 -16.03
N CYS A 251 9.64 1.51 -14.86
CA CYS A 251 10.00 0.39 -14.01
C CYS A 251 9.10 -0.84 -14.18
N ALA A 252 8.25 -0.86 -15.21
CA ALA A 252 7.35 -1.99 -15.46
C ALA A 252 8.14 -3.27 -15.78
N CYS A 253 7.79 -4.39 -15.13
CA CYS A 253 8.45 -5.66 -15.44
C CYS A 253 8.14 -6.17 -16.84
N ARG A 254 7.00 -5.77 -17.42
CA ARG A 254 6.61 -6.12 -18.78
C ARG A 254 6.72 -4.89 -19.67
N ARG A 255 7.54 -4.97 -20.71
CA ARG A 255 7.76 -3.89 -21.70
C ARG A 255 8.09 -2.54 -21.03
N PRO A 256 9.16 -2.47 -20.22
CA PRO A 256 9.57 -1.21 -19.62
C PRO A 256 9.85 -0.17 -20.70
N PHE A 257 9.54 1.08 -20.42
CA PHE A 257 9.96 2.20 -21.26
C PHE A 257 11.48 2.19 -21.40
N THR A 258 11.97 2.33 -22.63
CA THR A 258 13.40 2.47 -22.90
C THR A 258 13.65 3.74 -23.69
N PRO A 259 14.70 4.52 -23.40
CA PRO A 259 14.98 5.79 -24.10
C PRO A 259 15.03 5.65 -25.63
N HIS A 260 15.41 4.48 -26.14
CA HIS A 260 15.47 4.18 -27.58
C HIS A 260 14.12 4.26 -28.29
N VAL A 261 12.99 4.17 -27.57
CA VAL A 261 11.63 4.26 -28.14
C VAL A 261 11.36 5.65 -28.74
N ARG A 262 12.10 6.70 -28.32
CA ARG A 262 11.83 8.08 -28.72
C ARG A 262 12.58 8.56 -29.97
N HIS A 263 13.51 7.77 -30.54
CA HIS A 263 14.31 8.20 -31.69
C HIS A 263 13.61 8.04 -33.05
N GLN A 264 12.34 8.44 -33.15
CA GLN A 264 11.64 8.51 -34.44
C GLN A 264 11.71 9.91 -35.08
N GLN A 265 12.20 10.93 -34.36
CA GLN A 265 12.41 12.24 -34.95
C GLN A 265 13.69 12.24 -35.77
N ALA A 266 13.59 12.63 -37.05
CA ALA A 266 14.74 12.86 -37.91
C ALA A 266 15.68 13.85 -37.20
N ARG A 267 16.96 13.48 -37.08
CA ARG A 267 17.98 14.38 -36.51
C ARG A 267 18.05 15.63 -37.38
N MET A 268 17.53 16.74 -36.87
CA MET A 268 17.72 18.04 -37.51
C MET A 268 19.19 18.43 -37.39
N ARG A 269 19.80 18.77 -38.52
CA ARG A 269 21.19 19.23 -38.54
C ARG A 269 21.23 20.66 -38.02
N MET A 270 21.43 20.82 -36.71
CA MET A 270 21.62 22.11 -36.07
C MET A 270 22.90 22.76 -36.63
N LYS A 271 22.84 24.06 -36.94
CA LYS A 271 24.02 24.82 -37.41
C LYS A 271 24.90 25.31 -36.25
N GLU A 272 24.36 25.30 -35.04
CA GLU A 272 24.96 25.87 -33.83
C GLU A 272 24.77 24.93 -32.65
N GLU A 273 25.72 24.96 -31.71
CA GLU A 273 25.64 24.23 -30.45
C GLU A 273 24.91 25.09 -29.41
N ILE A 274 23.63 24.81 -29.19
CA ILE A 274 22.79 25.55 -28.23
C ILE A 274 22.75 24.77 -26.90
N PRO A 275 23.31 25.30 -25.80
CA PRO A 275 23.22 24.64 -24.51
C PRO A 275 21.78 24.67 -23.98
N VAL A 276 21.35 23.55 -23.41
CA VAL A 276 20.05 23.43 -22.74
C VAL A 276 20.30 23.28 -21.24
N VAL A 277 19.76 24.20 -20.46
CA VAL A 277 19.81 24.15 -18.99
C VAL A 277 18.42 23.80 -18.48
N VAL A 278 18.29 22.69 -17.78
CA VAL A 278 17.05 22.29 -17.12
C VAL A 278 17.10 22.68 -15.66
N VAL A 279 16.24 23.61 -15.25
CA VAL A 279 16.12 24.06 -13.87
C VAL A 279 14.93 23.38 -13.23
N THR A 280 15.16 22.62 -12.17
CA THR A 280 14.12 21.93 -11.41
C THR A 280 14.26 22.20 -9.92
N ALA A 281 13.12 22.20 -9.21
CA ALA A 281 13.09 22.09 -7.76
C ALA A 281 13.19 20.62 -7.32
N ASN A 282 12.94 20.34 -6.04
CA ASN A 282 12.76 18.98 -5.52
C ASN A 282 11.40 18.39 -5.93
N LYS A 283 11.18 18.24 -7.24
CA LYS A 283 9.97 17.69 -7.87
C LYS A 283 10.36 16.65 -8.93
N PRO A 284 10.98 15.52 -8.54
CA PRO A 284 11.59 14.58 -9.47
C PRO A 284 10.59 13.97 -10.47
N ARG A 285 9.30 13.86 -10.09
CA ARG A 285 8.25 13.41 -11.02
C ARG A 285 7.87 14.44 -12.08
N HIS A 286 7.94 15.73 -11.73
CA HIS A 286 7.68 16.80 -12.70
C HIS A 286 8.85 16.91 -13.69
N LEU A 287 10.08 16.67 -13.23
CA LEU A 287 11.26 16.61 -14.10
C LEU A 287 11.23 15.40 -15.04
N TYR A 288 10.75 14.25 -14.54
CA TYR A 288 10.67 13.03 -15.35
C TYR A 288 9.69 13.14 -16.51
N ARG A 289 8.57 13.84 -16.30
CA ARG A 289 7.53 14.07 -17.31
C ARG A 289 8.02 15.03 -18.41
#